data_AF-A0A6L3XQA5-F1
#
_entry.id   AF-A0A6L3XQA5-F1
#
_cell.length_a   1.000
_cell.length_b   1.000
_cell.length_c   1.000
_cell.angle_alpha   90.00
_cell.angle_beta   90.00
_cell.angle_gamma   90.00
#
_symmetry.space_group_name_H-M   'P 1'
#
loop_
_entity.id
_entity.type
_entity.pdbx_description
1 polymer ?
#
loop_
_entity_poly.entity_id
_entity_poly.type
_entity_poly.pdbx_seq_one_letter_code
_entity_poly.pdbx_strand_id
1 'polypeptide(L)'
;MAIKKRSAVRPDSHEGDTLAIKSAPVAASASFWKELPQHIMSGISRMVPTLIMGGVILAISQLIAYVWLEIPPDTGILDALNSGKFTGFNLSVLKFGYLTESFGGLLFSFAIPMFAAFVANSIGGKLAFPAGFI
;
A
#
# COMPACT_ATOMS: atom_id res chain seq x y z
N MET A 1 -21.29 -2.65 59.23
CA MET A 1 -21.66 -2.71 57.80
C MET A 1 -21.30 -4.09 57.26
N ALA A 2 -22.19 -4.65 56.45
CA ALA A 2 -22.40 -6.08 56.26
C ALA A 2 -21.54 -6.72 55.13
N ILE A 3 -21.03 -7.91 55.48
CA ILE A 3 -20.80 -9.17 54.73
C ILE A 3 -19.84 -9.22 53.52
N LYS A 4 -18.84 -10.07 53.74
CA LYS A 4 -17.75 -10.57 52.90
C LYS A 4 -18.21 -11.72 51.97
N LYS A 5 -17.59 -11.79 50.78
CA LYS A 5 -17.66 -12.80 49.70
C LYS A 5 -18.13 -14.22 50.06
N ARG A 6 -18.98 -14.82 49.22
CA ARG A 6 -19.03 -16.28 48.98
C ARG A 6 -19.25 -16.61 47.49
N SER A 7 -18.43 -17.54 47.03
CA SER A 7 -18.38 -18.15 45.70
C SER A 7 -19.65 -18.96 45.41
N ALA A 8 -20.09 -18.99 44.15
CA ALA A 8 -20.96 -20.05 43.63
C ALA A 8 -20.32 -20.60 42.36
N VAL A 9 -19.48 -21.63 42.56
CA VAL A 9 -19.09 -22.60 41.55
C VAL A 9 -20.38 -23.23 41.00
N ARG A 10 -20.61 -23.11 39.69
CA ARG A 10 -21.64 -23.92 39.01
C ARG A 10 -21.00 -25.27 38.63
N PRO A 11 -21.64 -26.40 38.94
CA PRO A 11 -21.08 -27.72 38.69
C PRO A 11 -21.19 -28.07 37.20
N ASP A 12 -20.19 -28.81 36.73
CA ASP A 12 -20.14 -29.47 35.42
C ASP A 12 -21.15 -30.63 35.30
N SER A 13 -21.37 -31.02 34.04
CA SER A 13 -21.97 -32.25 33.51
C SER A 13 -23.50 -32.34 33.39
N HIS A 14 -24.03 -32.38 32.16
CA HIS A 14 -24.15 -33.61 31.36
C HIS A 14 -24.64 -33.32 29.92
N GLU A 15 -23.81 -33.70 28.96
CA GLU A 15 -24.14 -34.51 27.78
C GLU A 15 -25.47 -34.27 27.04
N GLY A 16 -25.35 -33.67 25.86
CA GLY A 16 -26.44 -33.55 24.89
C GLY A 16 -26.18 -32.47 23.85
N ASP A 17 -24.94 -32.34 23.36
CA ASP A 17 -24.60 -31.40 22.29
C ASP A 17 -25.12 -31.96 20.97
N THR A 18 -26.44 -31.86 20.78
CA THR A 18 -27.03 -31.91 19.45
C THR A 18 -26.38 -30.80 18.66
N LEU A 19 -25.44 -31.18 17.79
CA LEU A 19 -24.79 -30.34 16.80
C LEU A 19 -25.86 -29.66 15.95
N ALA A 20 -26.37 -28.53 16.46
CA ALA A 20 -27.12 -27.58 15.68
C ALA A 20 -26.12 -27.04 14.66
N ILE A 21 -26.15 -27.60 13.45
CA ILE A 21 -25.57 -26.97 12.28
C ILE A 21 -26.29 -25.63 12.15
N LYS A 22 -25.70 -24.60 12.76
CA LYS A 22 -26.09 -23.22 12.57
C LYS A 22 -25.88 -22.94 11.10
N SER A 23 -26.95 -23.02 10.32
CA SER A 23 -26.97 -22.59 8.94
C SER A 23 -26.41 -21.17 8.88
N ALA A 24 -25.24 -21.04 8.25
CA ALA A 24 -24.58 -19.76 8.08
C ALA A 24 -25.56 -18.78 7.42
N PRO A 25 -25.70 -17.54 7.92
CA PRO A 25 -26.72 -16.65 7.42
C PRO A 25 -26.34 -16.22 5.99
N VAL A 26 -27.26 -16.47 5.07
CA VAL A 26 -27.26 -15.98 3.68
C VAL A 26 -27.22 -14.42 3.61
N ALA A 27 -27.29 -13.73 4.75
CA ALA A 27 -27.14 -12.28 4.90
C ALA A 27 -25.69 -11.74 4.75
N ALA A 28 -24.67 -12.61 4.76
CA ALA A 28 -23.26 -12.19 4.71
C ALA A 28 -22.88 -11.49 3.37
N SER A 29 -23.47 -11.92 2.24
CA SER A 29 -23.16 -11.36 0.91
C SER A 29 -23.57 -9.89 0.79
N ALA A 30 -24.76 -9.53 1.27
CA ALA A 30 -25.23 -8.14 1.25
C ALA A 30 -24.43 -7.22 2.20
N SER A 31 -23.89 -7.76 3.31
CA SER A 31 -22.98 -7.02 4.21
C SER A 31 -21.63 -6.77 3.55
N PHE A 32 -21.05 -7.78 2.90
CA PHE A 32 -19.78 -7.67 2.19
C PHE A 32 -19.79 -6.59 1.10
N TRP A 33 -20.85 -6.53 0.27
CA TRP A 33 -20.98 -5.49 -0.76
C TRP A 33 -21.13 -4.08 -0.16
N LYS A 34 -21.67 -3.95 1.05
CA LYS A 34 -21.77 -2.67 1.78
C LYS A 34 -20.44 -2.26 2.41
N GLU A 35 -19.61 -3.22 2.80
CA GLU A 35 -18.30 -2.99 3.45
C GLU A 35 -17.14 -2.84 2.45
N LEU A 36 -17.29 -3.36 1.23
CA LEU A 36 -16.30 -3.27 0.15
C LEU A 36 -15.77 -1.84 -0.11
N PRO A 37 -16.63 -0.79 -0.22
CA PRO A 37 -16.14 0.58 -0.41
C PRO A 37 -15.21 1.05 0.71
N GLN A 38 -15.49 0.65 1.95
CA GLN A 38 -14.65 0.98 3.11
C GLN A 38 -13.27 0.30 3.00
N HIS A 39 -13.22 -0.95 2.56
CA HIS A 39 -11.96 -1.66 2.33
C HIS A 39 -11.13 -1.06 1.20
N ILE A 40 -11.77 -0.64 0.10
CA ILE A 40 -11.12 0.08 -1.00
C ILE A 40 -10.54 1.41 -0.48
N MET A 41 -11.32 2.20 0.24
CA MET A 41 -10.87 3.47 0.82
C MET A 41 -9.71 3.26 1.79
N SER A 42 -9.77 2.21 2.60
CA SER A 42 -8.68 1.82 3.51
C SER A 42 -7.41 1.41 2.74
N GLY A 43 -7.57 0.68 1.63
CA GLY A 43 -6.48 0.32 0.73
C GLY A 43 -5.78 1.54 0.12
N ILE A 44 -6.57 2.48 -0.42
CA ILE A 44 -6.08 3.73 -1.00
C ILE A 44 -5.37 4.56 0.08
N SER A 45 -6.00 4.78 1.24
CA SER A 45 -5.44 5.60 2.30
C SER A 45 -4.08 5.10 2.80
N ARG A 46 -3.89 3.76 2.87
CA ARG A 46 -2.61 3.17 3.31
C ARG A 46 -1.51 3.26 2.26
N MET A 47 -1.82 3.36 0.97
CA MET A 47 -0.81 3.54 -0.08
C MET A 47 -0.44 5.01 -0.34
N VAL A 48 -1.30 5.96 0.07
CA VAL A 48 -1.11 7.40 -0.16
C VAL A 48 0.28 7.90 0.28
N PRO A 49 0.79 7.59 1.50
CA PRO A 49 2.10 8.10 1.92
C PRO A 49 3.24 7.71 0.96
N THR A 50 3.27 6.45 0.52
CA THR A 50 4.32 5.96 -0.39
C THR A 50 4.21 6.58 -1.78
N LEU A 51 2.98 6.74 -2.29
CA LEU A 51 2.77 7.35 -3.61
C LEU A 51 3.05 8.86 -3.60
N ILE A 52 2.72 9.56 -2.52
CA ILE A 52 3.09 10.97 -2.36
C ILE A 52 4.61 11.10 -2.37
N MET A 53 5.32 10.24 -1.62
CA MET A 53 6.79 10.23 -1.63
C MET A 53 7.34 9.95 -3.04
N GLY A 54 6.79 8.96 -3.74
CA GLY A 54 7.16 8.69 -5.14
C GLY A 54 6.94 9.90 -6.05
N GLY A 55 5.81 10.60 -5.89
CA GLY A 55 5.48 11.80 -6.66
C GLY A 55 6.43 12.96 -6.40
N VAL A 56 6.76 13.24 -5.14
CA VAL A 56 7.69 14.30 -4.75
C VAL A 56 9.09 14.00 -5.29
N ILE A 57 9.54 12.75 -5.18
CA ILE A 57 10.81 12.28 -5.71
C ILE A 57 10.86 12.48 -7.24
N LEU A 58 9.83 12.05 -7.98
CA LEU A 58 9.73 12.31 -9.42
C LEU A 58 9.80 13.80 -9.74
N ALA A 59 9.05 14.64 -9.03
CA ALA A 59 9.05 16.08 -9.25
C ALA A 59 10.44 16.71 -9.05
N ILE A 60 11.19 16.27 -8.04
CA ILE A 60 12.57 16.71 -7.81
C ILE A 60 13.47 16.35 -8.99
N SER A 61 13.30 15.15 -9.56
CA SER A 61 14.06 14.76 -10.75
C SER A 61 13.80 15.69 -11.94
N GLN A 62 12.53 15.99 -12.22
CA GLN A 62 12.14 16.89 -13.31
C GLN A 62 12.64 18.33 -13.07
N LEU A 63 12.63 18.80 -11.81
CA LEU A 63 13.19 20.09 -11.43
C LEU A 63 14.70 20.14 -11.75
N ILE A 64 15.43 19.11 -11.37
CA ILE A 64 16.87 19.01 -11.62
C ILE A 64 17.15 19.03 -13.13
N ALA A 65 16.44 18.21 -13.90
CA ALA A 65 16.68 18.06 -15.33
C ALA A 65 16.34 19.33 -16.12
N TYR A 66 15.14 19.90 -15.94
CA TYR A 66 14.65 20.95 -16.82
C TYR A 66 14.85 22.36 -16.28
N VAL A 67 14.89 22.54 -14.96
CA VAL A 67 15.09 23.87 -14.36
C VAL A 67 16.56 24.13 -14.06
N TRP A 68 17.28 23.14 -13.52
CA TRP A 68 18.66 23.35 -13.10
C TRP A 68 19.68 23.06 -14.20
N LEU A 69 19.49 21.97 -14.96
CA LEU A 69 20.37 21.56 -16.06
C LEU A 69 19.90 22.06 -17.44
N GLU A 70 18.74 22.75 -17.50
CA GLU A 70 18.16 23.34 -18.71
C GLU A 70 18.08 22.35 -19.89
N ILE A 71 17.78 21.08 -19.58
CA ILE A 71 17.57 20.05 -20.60
C ILE A 71 16.31 20.39 -21.40
N PRO A 72 16.33 20.27 -22.74
CA PRO A 72 15.12 20.43 -23.55
C PRO A 72 14.02 19.47 -23.07
N PRO A 73 12.78 19.93 -22.85
CA PRO A 73 11.70 19.09 -22.30
C PRO A 73 11.25 17.96 -23.24
N ASP A 74 11.64 18.03 -24.51
CA ASP A 74 11.49 16.97 -25.52
C ASP A 74 12.54 15.86 -25.38
N THR A 75 13.62 16.09 -24.63
CA THR A 75 14.67 15.11 -24.36
C THR A 75 14.54 14.53 -22.95
N GLY A 76 14.39 13.20 -22.87
CA GLY A 76 14.34 12.51 -21.58
C GLY A 76 15.68 12.56 -20.86
N ILE A 77 15.66 12.39 -19.53
CA ILE A 77 16.86 12.39 -18.68
C ILE A 77 17.84 11.29 -19.12
N LEU A 78 17.34 10.13 -19.53
CA LEU A 78 18.15 9.02 -20.05
C LEU A 78 18.84 9.38 -21.37
N ASP A 79 18.15 10.07 -22.27
CA ASP A 79 18.72 10.51 -23.56
C ASP A 79 19.76 11.60 -23.34
N ALA A 80 19.50 12.53 -22.42
CA ALA A 80 20.46 13.54 -21.99
C ALA A 80 21.73 12.90 -21.40
N LEU A 81 21.59 11.80 -20.65
CA LEU A 81 22.72 11.05 -20.09
C LEU A 81 23.52 10.34 -21.18
N ASN A 82 22.84 9.73 -22.16
CA ASN A 82 23.47 9.05 -23.29
C ASN A 82 24.08 10.01 -24.32
N SER A 83 23.69 11.28 -24.32
CA SER A 83 24.21 12.29 -25.24
C SER A 83 25.68 12.64 -25.02
N GLY A 84 26.25 12.34 -23.85
CA GLY A 84 27.63 12.67 -23.50
C GLY A 84 27.92 14.18 -23.35
N LYS A 85 26.90 15.04 -23.42
CA LYS A 85 27.05 16.50 -23.35
C LYS A 85 27.35 17.03 -21.94
N PHE A 86 27.05 16.25 -20.91
CA PHE A 86 27.25 16.62 -19.51
C PHE A 86 28.54 16.00 -18.98
N THR A 87 29.40 16.82 -18.36
CA THR A 87 30.67 16.38 -17.76
C THR A 87 30.82 16.89 -16.34
N GLY A 88 31.73 16.28 -15.56
CA GLY A 88 32.05 16.70 -14.19
C GLY A 88 30.83 16.66 -13.25
N PHE A 89 30.60 17.77 -12.54
CA PHE A 89 29.53 17.90 -11.55
C PHE A 89 28.13 17.79 -12.17
N ASN A 90 27.90 18.38 -13.33
CA ASN A 90 26.60 18.33 -14.02
C ASN A 90 26.21 16.90 -14.41
N LEU A 91 27.20 16.06 -14.75
CA LEU A 91 26.96 14.63 -15.01
C LEU A 91 26.52 13.88 -13.73
N SER A 92 27.14 14.17 -12.59
CA SER A 92 26.77 13.56 -11.30
C SER A 92 25.35 13.96 -10.89
N VAL A 93 25.00 15.23 -11.08
CA VAL A 93 23.64 15.74 -10.85
C VAL A 93 22.63 15.07 -11.79
N LEU A 94 22.96 14.95 -13.07
CA LEU A 94 22.07 14.32 -14.05
C LEU A 94 21.83 12.84 -13.73
N LYS A 95 22.89 12.11 -13.31
CA LYS A 95 22.78 10.73 -12.82
C LYS A 95 21.92 10.63 -11.56
N PHE A 96 22.04 11.60 -10.65
CA PHE A 96 21.17 11.68 -9.48
C PHE A 96 19.71 11.92 -9.89
N GLY A 97 19.46 12.85 -10.80
CA GLY A 97 18.13 13.08 -11.39
C GLY A 97 17.53 11.81 -11.98
N TYR A 98 18.31 11.05 -12.75
CA TYR A 98 17.88 9.75 -13.31
C TYR A 98 17.59 8.70 -12.23
N LEU A 99 18.43 8.62 -11.19
CA LEU A 99 18.22 7.70 -10.07
C LEU A 99 16.91 8.04 -9.34
N THR A 100 16.69 9.31 -9.06
CA THR A 100 15.48 9.82 -8.42
C THR A 100 14.25 9.57 -9.29
N GLU A 101 14.34 9.78 -10.61
CA GLU A 101 13.27 9.45 -11.57
C GLU A 101 12.91 7.96 -11.52
N SER A 102 13.92 7.11 -11.66
CA SER A 102 13.74 5.65 -11.67
C SER A 102 13.15 5.15 -10.35
N PHE A 103 13.62 5.69 -9.22
CA PHE A 103 13.12 5.33 -7.91
C PHE A 103 11.68 5.79 -7.68
N GLY A 104 11.36 7.02 -8.06
CA GLY A 104 9.99 7.52 -8.00
C GLY A 104 9.05 6.70 -8.89
N GLY A 105 9.47 6.38 -10.11
CA GLY A 105 8.74 5.52 -11.04
C GLY A 105 8.53 4.10 -10.49
N LEU A 106 9.54 3.53 -9.83
CA LEU A 106 9.45 2.25 -9.14
C LEU A 106 8.39 2.29 -8.01
N LEU A 107 8.36 3.36 -7.21
CA LEU A 107 7.34 3.48 -6.16
C LEU A 107 5.92 3.50 -6.73
N PHE A 108 5.72 4.10 -7.91
CA PHE A 108 4.44 4.05 -8.62
C PHE A 108 4.14 2.69 -9.24
N SER A 109 5.14 1.94 -9.73
CA SER A 109 4.91 0.60 -10.27
C SER A 109 4.43 -0.39 -9.20
N PHE A 110 4.72 -0.12 -7.92
CA PHE A 110 4.22 -0.87 -6.77
C PHE A 110 2.80 -0.45 -6.33
N ALA A 111 2.15 0.52 -6.99
CA ALA A 111 0.83 1.00 -6.60
C ALA A 111 -0.24 -0.11 -6.59
N ILE A 112 -0.38 -0.86 -7.69
CA ILE A 112 -1.37 -1.93 -7.82
C ILE A 112 -1.13 -3.08 -6.80
N PRO A 113 0.10 -3.59 -6.65
CA PRO A 113 0.42 -4.61 -5.64
C PRO A 113 0.20 -4.14 -4.21
N MET A 114 0.62 -2.93 -3.86
CA MET A 114 0.39 -2.38 -2.52
C MET A 114 -1.09 -2.17 -2.27
N PHE A 115 -1.83 -1.67 -3.25
CA PHE A 115 -3.28 -1.52 -3.16
C PHE A 115 -3.94 -2.88 -2.85
N ALA A 116 -3.60 -3.92 -3.61
CA ALA A 116 -4.11 -5.27 -3.37
C ALA A 116 -3.78 -5.76 -1.95
N ALA A 117 -2.54 -5.56 -1.51
CA ALA A 117 -2.10 -5.96 -0.17
C ALA A 117 -2.88 -5.24 0.94
N PHE A 118 -3.09 -3.94 0.82
CA PHE A 118 -3.82 -3.18 1.83
C PHE A 118 -5.33 -3.40 1.81
N VAL A 119 -5.93 -3.66 0.65
CA VAL A 119 -7.33 -4.07 0.55
C VAL A 119 -7.52 -5.46 1.17
N ALA A 120 -6.64 -6.42 0.85
CA ALA A 120 -6.67 -7.75 1.45
C ALA A 120 -6.52 -7.71 2.98
N ASN A 121 -5.61 -6.87 3.48
CA ASN A 121 -5.44 -6.64 4.92
C ASN A 121 -6.70 -6.04 5.54
N SER A 122 -7.35 -5.11 4.85
CA SER A 122 -8.59 -4.52 5.36
C SER A 122 -9.75 -5.52 5.45
N ILE A 123 -9.82 -6.51 4.57
CA ILE A 123 -10.89 -7.52 4.53
C ILE A 123 -10.60 -8.71 5.45
N GLY A 124 -9.39 -9.26 5.39
CA GLY A 124 -9.02 -10.54 6.03
C GLY A 124 -8.01 -10.42 7.17
N GLY A 125 -7.59 -9.21 7.54
CA GLY A 125 -6.60 -8.96 8.59
C GLY A 125 -5.19 -9.42 8.26
N LYS A 126 -4.92 -9.79 7.00
CA LYS A 126 -3.60 -10.26 6.52
C LYS A 126 -3.25 -9.59 5.20
N LEU A 127 -1.98 -9.22 5.04
CA LEU A 127 -1.46 -8.73 3.75
C LEU A 127 -1.39 -9.89 2.76
N ALA A 128 -1.80 -9.65 1.52
CA ALA A 128 -1.70 -10.62 0.42
C ALA A 128 -1.28 -9.91 -0.87
N PHE A 129 -0.29 -10.44 -1.58
CA PHE A 129 0.15 -9.88 -2.86
C PHE A 129 -0.56 -10.56 -4.04
N PRO A 130 -0.76 -9.85 -5.18
CA PRO A 130 -1.23 -10.48 -6.41
C PRO A 130 -0.32 -11.64 -6.82
N ALA A 131 -0.91 -12.73 -7.35
CA ALA A 131 -0.15 -13.84 -7.89
C ALA A 131 0.77 -13.36 -9.04
N GLY A 132 2.07 -13.70 -8.98
CA GLY A 132 3.08 -13.24 -9.95
C GLY A 132 3.81 -11.95 -9.56
N PHE A 133 3.59 -11.44 -8.36
CA PHE A 133 4.35 -10.31 -7.80
C PHE A 133 5.52 -10.76 -6.90
N ILE A 134 5.83 -12.07 -6.88
CA ILE A 134 7.01 -12.67 -6.25
C ILE A 134 7.91 -13.33 -7.28
#